data_AF-A0A949NNQ4-F1
#
_entry.id   AF-A0A949NNQ4-F1
#
_cell.length_a   1.000
_cell.length_b   1.000
_cell.length_c   1.000
_cell.angle_alpha   90.00
_cell.angle_beta   90.00
_cell.angle_gamma   90.00
#
_symmetry.space_group_name_H-M   'P 1'
#
loop_
_entity.id
_entity.type
_entity.pdbx_description
1 polymer ?
#
loop_
_entity_poly.entity_id
_entity_poly.type
_entity_poly.pdbx_seq_one_letter_code
_entity_poly.pdbx_strand_id
1 'polypeptide(L)'
;MGFSPKARTKVLLWSDRHCCLCKKPCDTNIEVHHIVPEANGGSNRIENAIPLCFDCHGKVQNYNDYHPLGNKYKPEELKARREQVYEEFTRYLVPPIHYIVTQRIHDRENRQLPDVGFVISNLGNSLPVKATVKVSFVVPNQKIPLGGDYYSGKRLWHLNPSHTTSGHFSLPDSFKNYSEKITLKVNVSIEDQYERVHHNLPVGYTYLPADNDWFLEPSV
;
A
#
# COMPACT_ATOMS: atom_id res chain seq x y z
N MET A 1 16.79 -22.72 6.05
CA MET A 1 17.67 -21.55 5.87
C MET A 1 16.96 -20.33 6.46
N GLY A 2 17.60 -19.54 7.32
CA GLY A 2 16.91 -18.42 7.98
C GLY A 2 16.55 -17.26 7.04
N PHE A 3 15.65 -16.38 7.51
CA PHE A 3 15.39 -15.07 6.89
C PHE A 3 16.66 -14.21 6.83
N SER A 4 16.80 -13.38 5.80
CA SER A 4 17.94 -12.44 5.69
C SER A 4 17.96 -11.45 6.87
N PRO A 5 19.14 -10.93 7.27
CA PRO A 5 19.23 -9.93 8.33
C PRO A 5 18.34 -8.71 8.07
N LYS A 6 18.29 -8.22 6.83
CA LYS A 6 17.42 -7.10 6.43
C LYS A 6 15.94 -7.42 6.66
N ALA A 7 15.49 -8.63 6.30
CA ALA A 7 14.10 -9.04 6.51
C ALA A 7 13.77 -9.14 8.01
N ARG A 8 14.66 -9.73 8.82
CA ARG A 8 14.50 -9.82 10.28
C ARG A 8 14.41 -8.43 10.91
N THR A 9 15.31 -7.52 10.56
CA THR A 9 15.27 -6.14 11.09
C THR A 9 13.96 -5.44 10.75
N LYS A 10 13.49 -5.54 9.49
CA LYS A 10 12.22 -4.92 9.07
C LYS A 10 11.04 -5.42 9.88
N VAL A 11 10.83 -6.73 10.01
CA VAL A 11 9.67 -7.26 10.74
C VAL A 11 9.72 -6.94 12.23
N LEU A 12 10.91 -6.83 12.83
CA LEU A 12 11.07 -6.41 14.22
C LEU A 12 10.79 -4.91 14.41
N LEU A 13 11.15 -4.05 13.45
CA LEU A 13 10.78 -2.64 13.44
C LEU A 13 9.26 -2.47 13.25
N TRP A 14 8.68 -3.17 12.27
CA TRP A 14 7.25 -3.07 11.97
C TRP A 14 6.37 -3.58 13.11
N SER A 15 6.83 -4.56 13.88
CA SER A 15 6.12 -5.05 15.07
C SER A 15 6.46 -4.28 16.35
N ASP A 16 7.40 -3.35 16.32
CA ASP A 16 7.98 -2.75 17.53
C ASP A 16 8.37 -3.81 18.58
N ARG A 17 8.91 -4.96 18.13
CA ARG A 17 9.20 -6.14 18.97
C ARG A 17 8.03 -6.64 19.83
N HIS A 18 6.79 -6.41 19.39
CA HIS A 18 5.60 -7.03 19.97
C HIS A 18 5.29 -8.35 19.28
N CYS A 19 4.89 -9.36 20.06
CA CYS A 19 4.47 -10.63 19.52
C CYS A 19 3.23 -10.47 18.62
N CYS A 20 3.30 -10.93 17.37
CA CYS A 20 2.19 -10.84 16.43
C CYS A 20 0.95 -11.68 16.81
N LEU A 21 1.02 -12.53 17.84
CA LEU A 21 -0.13 -13.32 18.31
C LEU A 21 -0.77 -12.77 19.59
N CYS A 22 0.04 -12.52 20.61
CA CYS A 22 -0.46 -12.08 21.92
C CYS A 22 -0.26 -10.59 22.20
N LYS A 23 0.37 -9.84 21.27
CA LYS A 23 0.71 -8.42 21.39
C LYS A 23 1.55 -8.06 22.61
N LYS A 24 2.22 -9.03 23.24
CA LYS A 24 3.13 -8.77 24.36
C LYS A 24 4.37 -8.03 23.84
N PRO A 25 4.83 -6.94 24.49
CA PRO A 25 6.16 -6.37 24.24
C PRO A 25 7.23 -7.39 24.69
N CYS A 26 8.14 -7.74 23.80
CA CYS A 26 9.07 -8.86 24.05
C CYS A 26 10.53 -8.44 24.20
N ASP A 27 10.89 -7.23 23.78
CA ASP A 27 12.29 -6.78 23.67
C ASP A 27 13.15 -7.84 22.93
N THR A 28 14.10 -8.49 23.60
CA THR A 28 14.97 -9.52 23.02
C THR A 28 14.35 -10.92 23.04
N ASN A 29 13.27 -11.16 23.80
CA ASN A 29 12.60 -12.46 23.92
C ASN A 29 11.59 -12.71 22.79
N ILE A 30 12.02 -12.51 21.55
CA ILE A 30 11.19 -12.61 20.34
C ILE A 30 11.97 -13.28 19.20
N GLU A 31 11.30 -14.14 18.44
CA GLU A 31 11.86 -14.79 17.26
C GLU A 31 11.02 -14.55 16.02
N VAL A 32 11.69 -14.49 14.87
CA VAL A 32 11.03 -14.39 13.57
C VAL A 32 10.78 -15.81 13.06
N HIS A 33 9.51 -16.22 13.13
CA HIS A 33 9.06 -17.53 12.67
C HIS A 33 8.57 -17.50 11.23
N HIS A 34 8.49 -18.67 10.59
CA HIS A 34 7.83 -18.83 9.30
C HIS A 34 6.33 -19.06 9.49
N ILE A 35 5.49 -18.33 8.75
CA ILE A 35 4.04 -18.55 8.75
C ILE A 35 3.70 -19.92 8.15
N VAL A 36 4.30 -20.23 7.00
CA VAL A 36 4.33 -21.57 6.42
C VAL A 36 5.73 -22.13 6.68
N PRO A 37 5.88 -23.24 7.43
CA PRO A 37 7.20 -23.84 7.70
C PRO A 37 7.95 -24.23 6.43
N GLU A 38 9.28 -24.15 6.45
CA GLU A 38 10.13 -24.57 5.31
C GLU A 38 9.87 -26.02 4.87
N ALA A 39 9.66 -26.93 5.84
CA ALA A 39 9.33 -28.33 5.57
C ALA A 39 8.05 -28.52 4.75
N ASN A 40 7.16 -27.51 4.77
CA ASN A 40 5.91 -27.48 4.01
C ASN A 40 5.99 -26.54 2.79
N GLY A 41 7.20 -26.24 2.29
CA GLY A 41 7.42 -25.37 1.13
C GLY A 41 7.39 -23.87 1.44
N GLY A 42 7.48 -23.49 2.71
CA GLY A 42 7.58 -22.10 3.15
C GLY A 42 8.80 -21.37 2.61
N SER A 43 8.62 -20.15 2.13
CA SER A 43 9.73 -19.32 1.62
C SER A 43 10.46 -18.56 2.74
N ASN A 44 11.72 -18.19 2.51
CA ASN A 44 12.52 -17.33 3.40
C ASN A 44 12.36 -15.83 3.07
N ARG A 45 11.24 -15.47 2.44
CA ARG A 45 10.92 -14.09 2.09
C ARG A 45 10.13 -13.42 3.21
N ILE A 46 10.20 -12.09 3.28
CA ILE A 46 9.63 -11.30 4.37
C ILE A 46 8.12 -11.49 4.52
N GLU A 47 7.41 -11.81 3.42
CA GLU A 47 5.97 -12.06 3.40
C GLU A 47 5.59 -13.32 4.17
N ASN A 48 6.55 -14.23 4.42
CA ASN A 48 6.37 -15.44 5.21
C ASN A 48 6.92 -15.32 6.64
N ALA A 49 7.46 -14.16 7.02
CA ALA A 49 8.02 -13.92 8.36
C ALA A 49 6.94 -13.42 9.34
N ILE A 50 6.98 -13.90 10.59
CA ILE A 50 6.12 -13.43 11.69
C ILE A 50 6.91 -13.37 13.03
N PRO A 51 7.05 -12.18 13.64
CA PRO A 51 7.64 -12.04 14.99
C PRO A 51 6.74 -12.62 16.10
N LEU A 52 7.27 -13.55 16.90
CA LEU A 52 6.54 -14.23 17.98
C LEU A 52 7.38 -14.28 19.26
N CYS A 53 6.76 -14.09 20.43
CA CYS A 53 7.42 -14.43 21.70
C CYS A 53 7.68 -15.94 21.79
N PHE A 54 8.61 -16.37 22.66
CA PHE A 54 8.92 -17.78 22.84
C PHE A 54 7.70 -18.66 23.16
N ASP A 55 6.76 -18.17 23.99
CA ASP A 55 5.54 -18.91 24.34
C ASP A 55 4.65 -19.16 23.10
N CYS A 56 4.44 -18.12 22.30
CA CYS A 56 3.64 -18.19 21.08
C CYS A 56 4.35 -19.00 19.99
N HIS A 57 5.67 -18.87 19.88
CA HIS A 57 6.50 -19.65 18.97
C HIS A 57 6.37 -21.15 19.24
N GLY A 58 6.41 -21.57 20.51
CA GLY A 58 6.17 -22.97 20.87
C GLY A 58 4.76 -23.43 20.49
N LYS A 59 3.73 -22.63 20.79
CA LYS A 59 2.33 -22.98 20.53
C LYS A 59 2.02 -23.19 19.05
N VAL A 60 2.58 -22.38 18.14
CA VAL A 60 2.28 -22.50 16.70
C VAL A 60 2.82 -23.79 16.08
N GLN A 61 3.85 -24.41 16.67
CA GLN A 61 4.43 -25.66 16.19
C GLN A 61 3.82 -26.92 16.83
N ASN A 62 3.10 -26.77 17.94
CA ASN A 62 2.73 -27.89 18.82
C ASN A 62 1.34 -28.50 18.53
N TYR A 63 0.67 -28.14 17.43
CA TYR A 63 -0.62 -28.76 17.10
C TYR A 63 -0.42 -30.21 16.64
N ASN A 64 -1.02 -31.16 17.37
CA ASN A 64 -0.96 -32.58 17.05
C ASN A 64 -2.19 -32.99 16.22
N ASP A 65 -1.98 -33.26 14.93
CA ASP A 65 -3.05 -33.71 14.03
C ASP A 65 -3.62 -35.10 14.41
N TYR A 66 -2.86 -35.92 15.15
CA TYR A 66 -3.31 -37.25 15.64
C TYR A 66 -4.10 -37.19 16.96
N HIS A 67 -3.99 -36.10 17.71
CA HIS A 67 -4.75 -35.87 18.94
C HIS A 67 -5.15 -34.40 19.04
N PRO A 68 -6.15 -33.98 18.23
CA PRO A 68 -6.49 -32.57 18.08
C PRO A 68 -7.08 -32.01 19.38
N LEU A 69 -6.42 -30.99 19.93
CA LEU A 69 -6.91 -30.21 21.07
C LEU A 69 -6.86 -28.73 20.71
N GLY A 70 -7.99 -28.04 20.89
CA GLY A 70 -8.16 -26.65 20.49
C GLY A 70 -8.15 -26.46 18.96
N ASN A 71 -7.91 -25.22 18.53
CA ASN A 71 -7.86 -24.86 17.11
C ASN A 71 -6.41 -24.63 16.66
N LYS A 72 -6.04 -25.19 15.51
CA LYS A 72 -4.75 -24.96 14.85
C LYS A 72 -4.69 -23.54 14.29
N TYR A 73 -3.58 -22.84 14.51
CA TYR A 73 -3.31 -21.58 13.81
C TYR A 73 -3.18 -21.84 12.31
N LYS A 74 -3.98 -21.14 11.51
CA LYS A 74 -3.91 -21.22 10.06
C LYS A 74 -3.00 -20.12 9.49
N PRO A 75 -2.28 -20.35 8.38
CA PRO A 75 -1.44 -19.34 7.75
C PRO A 75 -2.15 -18.01 7.49
N GLU A 76 -3.44 -18.05 7.15
CA GLU A 76 -4.26 -16.86 6.89
C GLU A 76 -4.50 -16.04 8.17
N GLU A 77 -4.76 -16.71 9.30
CA GLU A 77 -4.89 -16.06 10.61
C GLU A 77 -3.57 -15.44 11.04
N LEU A 78 -2.46 -16.18 10.91
CA LEU A 78 -1.12 -15.68 11.25
C LEU A 78 -0.77 -14.43 10.45
N LYS A 79 -1.05 -14.43 9.14
CA LYS A 79 -0.88 -13.25 8.27
C LYS A 79 -1.73 -12.08 8.74
N ALA A 80 -3.02 -12.30 8.99
CA ALA A 80 -3.93 -11.23 9.40
C ALA A 80 -3.53 -10.60 10.75
N ARG A 81 -3.20 -11.42 11.75
CA ARG A 81 -2.74 -10.93 13.06
C ARG A 81 -1.41 -10.18 12.97
N ARG A 82 -0.49 -10.68 12.14
CA ARG A 82 0.78 -9.97 11.86
C ARG A 82 0.52 -8.60 11.26
N GLU A 83 -0.31 -8.50 10.23
CA GLU A 83 -0.63 -7.21 9.61
C GLU A 83 -1.33 -6.26 10.59
N GLN A 84 -2.21 -6.77 11.46
CA GLN A 84 -2.83 -5.97 12.51
C GLN A 84 -1.79 -5.33 13.44
N VAL A 85 -0.80 -6.11 13.88
CA VAL A 85 0.28 -5.60 14.74
C VAL A 85 1.17 -4.63 13.98
N TYR A 86 1.54 -4.93 12.74
CA TYR A 86 2.33 -4.00 11.93
C TYR A 86 1.61 -2.67 11.74
N GLU A 87 0.31 -2.70 11.44
CA GLU A 87 -0.49 -1.50 11.29
C GLU A 87 -0.55 -0.69 12.59
N GLU A 88 -0.78 -1.35 13.73
CA GLU A 88 -0.82 -0.71 15.05
C GLU A 88 0.45 0.10 15.35
N PHE A 89 1.62 -0.44 15.01
CA PHE A 89 2.93 0.14 15.29
C PHE A 89 3.56 0.93 14.13
N THR A 90 2.88 1.07 12.99
CA THR A 90 3.41 1.85 11.86
C THR A 90 2.44 2.88 11.28
N ARG A 91 1.14 2.79 11.56
CA ARG A 91 0.13 3.74 11.02
C ARG A 91 0.44 5.21 11.31
N TYR A 92 1.06 5.51 12.45
CA TYR A 92 1.41 6.86 12.85
C TYR A 92 2.60 7.42 12.04
N LEU A 93 3.32 6.57 11.29
CA LEU A 93 4.41 6.95 10.41
C LEU A 93 3.92 7.44 9.05
N VAL A 94 2.62 7.31 8.77
CA VAL A 94 1.98 7.78 7.54
C VAL A 94 1.33 9.13 7.81
N PRO A 95 1.85 10.25 7.27
CA PRO A 95 1.21 11.54 7.40
C PRO A 95 -0.07 11.59 6.56
N PRO A 96 -0.97 12.57 6.80
CA PRO A 96 -2.13 12.78 5.95
C PRO A 96 -1.68 13.10 4.51
N ILE A 97 -1.97 12.20 3.57
CA ILE A 97 -1.70 12.39 2.14
C ILE A 97 -3.02 12.71 1.44
N HIS A 98 -3.02 13.83 0.71
CA HIS A 98 -4.14 14.23 -0.13
C HIS A 98 -3.73 14.21 -1.60
N TYR A 99 -4.59 13.71 -2.48
CA TYR A 99 -4.35 13.73 -3.91
C TYR A 99 -5.64 13.92 -4.69
N ILE A 100 -5.52 14.55 -5.85
CA ILE A 100 -6.62 14.84 -6.78
C ILE A 100 -6.19 14.65 -8.22
N VAL A 101 -7.13 14.24 -9.06
CA VAL A 101 -7.06 14.39 -10.52
C VAL A 101 -7.78 15.69 -10.87
N THR A 102 -7.20 16.54 -11.70
CA THR A 102 -7.82 17.82 -12.08
C THR A 102 -7.34 18.34 -13.42
N GLN A 103 -8.18 19.12 -14.10
CA GLN A 103 -7.76 19.92 -15.26
C GLN A 103 -7.27 21.32 -14.91
N ARG A 104 -7.44 21.75 -13.66
CA ARG A 104 -7.08 23.11 -13.25
C ARG A 104 -5.57 23.27 -13.19
N ILE A 105 -5.07 24.37 -13.74
CA ILE A 105 -3.69 24.84 -13.55
C ILE A 105 -3.79 26.20 -12.84
N HIS A 106 -3.02 26.38 -11.77
CA HIS A 106 -3.00 27.68 -11.07
C HIS A 106 -2.49 28.78 -12.01
N ASP A 107 -3.20 29.90 -12.05
CA ASP A 107 -2.89 31.10 -12.85
C ASP A 107 -2.75 30.87 -14.37
N ARG A 108 -3.35 29.81 -14.91
CA ARG A 108 -3.33 29.49 -16.34
C ARG A 108 -4.66 28.93 -16.81
N GLU A 109 -4.81 28.82 -18.12
CA GLU A 109 -5.92 28.08 -18.72
C GLU A 109 -5.91 26.61 -18.28
N ASN A 110 -7.12 26.05 -18.13
CA ASN A 110 -7.29 24.64 -17.76
C ASN A 110 -6.74 23.73 -18.87
N ARG A 111 -6.20 22.60 -18.45
CA ARG A 111 -5.87 21.48 -19.35
C ARG A 111 -7.10 21.05 -20.12
N GLN A 112 -6.85 20.54 -21.31
CA GLN A 112 -7.86 19.90 -22.15
C GLN A 112 -7.46 18.45 -22.36
N LEU A 113 -8.45 17.57 -22.52
CA LEU A 113 -8.16 16.21 -22.91
C LEU A 113 -7.32 16.18 -24.20
N PRO A 114 -6.33 15.26 -24.29
CA PRO A 114 -6.14 14.10 -23.44
C PRO A 114 -5.20 14.37 -22.25
N ASP A 115 -4.78 15.61 -22.02
CA ASP A 115 -3.89 15.97 -20.92
C ASP A 115 -4.67 16.04 -19.60
N VAL A 116 -4.17 15.34 -18.58
CA VAL A 116 -4.84 15.17 -17.28
C VAL A 116 -3.88 15.48 -16.16
N GLY A 117 -4.23 16.45 -15.32
CA GLY A 117 -3.43 16.83 -14.15
C GLY A 117 -3.61 15.85 -12.98
N PHE A 118 -2.54 15.70 -12.21
CA PHE A 118 -2.55 14.97 -10.94
C PHE A 118 -1.75 15.76 -9.91
N VAL A 119 -2.35 15.98 -8.74
CA VAL A 119 -1.73 16.68 -7.63
C VAL A 119 -1.70 15.75 -6.42
N ILE A 120 -0.57 15.67 -5.74
CA ILE A 120 -0.42 14.94 -4.48
C ILE A 120 0.31 15.82 -3.47
N SER A 121 -0.17 15.82 -2.24
CA SER A 121 0.34 16.64 -1.15
C SER A 121 0.54 15.80 0.10
N ASN A 122 1.68 15.99 0.75
CA ASN A 122 1.87 15.57 2.13
C ASN A 122 1.44 16.75 3.02
N LEU A 123 0.27 16.61 3.63
CA LEU A 123 -0.31 17.63 4.52
C LEU A 123 0.24 17.52 5.95
N GLY A 124 1.11 16.54 6.22
CA GLY A 124 1.85 16.44 7.48
C GLY A 124 2.94 17.51 7.60
N ASN A 125 3.45 17.67 8.81
CA ASN A 125 4.46 18.67 9.17
C ASN A 125 5.76 18.05 9.73
N SER A 126 5.87 16.72 9.77
CA SER A 126 6.96 16.03 10.45
C SER A 126 7.65 14.97 9.59
N LEU A 127 6.91 14.00 9.09
CA LEU A 127 7.48 12.81 8.45
C LEU A 127 7.51 12.95 6.92
N PRO A 128 8.70 12.85 6.29
CA PRO A 128 8.77 12.58 4.87
C PRO A 128 8.28 11.15 4.61
N VAL A 129 7.72 10.89 3.43
CA VAL A 129 7.39 9.53 2.98
C VAL A 129 7.71 9.39 1.50
N LYS A 130 7.72 8.15 1.01
CA LYS A 130 7.69 7.92 -0.44
C LYS A 130 6.30 7.46 -0.84
N ALA A 131 5.87 7.79 -2.04
CA ALA A 131 4.60 7.30 -2.58
C ALA A 131 4.81 6.66 -3.95
N THR A 132 4.03 5.64 -4.27
CA THR A 132 3.83 5.19 -5.64
C THR A 132 2.40 5.49 -6.06
N VAL A 133 2.24 5.96 -7.29
CA VAL A 133 0.94 6.28 -7.87
C VAL A 133 0.72 5.38 -9.06
N LYS A 134 -0.40 4.66 -9.07
CA LYS A 134 -0.85 3.87 -10.21
C LYS A 134 -2.19 4.40 -10.71
N VAL A 135 -2.20 4.89 -11.95
CA VAL A 135 -3.43 5.30 -12.62
C VAL A 135 -3.72 4.32 -13.75
N SER A 136 -4.95 3.84 -13.80
CA SER A 136 -5.48 2.99 -14.87
C SER A 136 -6.86 3.48 -15.22
N PHE A 137 -7.30 3.36 -16.46
CA PHE A 137 -8.67 3.70 -16.81
C PHE A 137 -9.56 2.47 -16.88
N VAL A 138 -10.85 2.73 -16.66
CA VAL A 138 -11.93 1.77 -16.79
C VAL A 138 -12.86 2.33 -17.86
N VAL A 139 -12.73 1.78 -19.07
CA VAL A 139 -13.74 1.95 -20.14
C VAL A 139 -14.50 0.64 -20.30
N PRO A 140 -15.74 0.66 -20.83
CA PRO A 140 -16.44 -0.56 -21.20
C PRO A 140 -15.52 -1.42 -22.11
N ASN A 141 -15.23 -2.64 -21.69
CA ASN A 141 -14.47 -3.67 -22.42
C ASN A 141 -12.94 -3.49 -22.57
N GLN A 142 -12.29 -2.54 -21.90
CA GLN A 142 -10.81 -2.50 -21.90
C GLN A 142 -10.19 -1.84 -20.65
N LYS A 143 -9.15 -2.47 -20.10
CA LYS A 143 -8.20 -1.83 -19.18
C LYS A 143 -6.93 -1.58 -19.95
N ILE A 144 -6.54 -0.33 -20.17
CA ILE A 144 -5.21 -0.01 -20.67
C ILE A 144 -4.47 0.73 -19.55
N PRO A 145 -3.29 0.26 -19.15
CA PRO A 145 -2.44 1.04 -18.24
C PRO A 145 -2.02 2.34 -18.94
N LEU A 146 -2.03 3.45 -18.20
CA LEU A 146 -1.51 4.71 -18.74
C LEU A 146 -0.01 4.60 -18.93
N GLY A 147 0.47 5.16 -20.05
CA GLY A 147 1.89 5.25 -20.36
C GLY A 147 2.61 6.21 -19.41
N GLY A 148 3.88 5.95 -19.15
CA GLY A 148 4.74 6.82 -18.34
C GLY A 148 5.19 6.19 -17.02
N ASP A 149 6.45 6.44 -16.68
CA ASP A 149 7.11 5.83 -15.51
C ASP A 149 6.47 6.27 -14.18
N TYR A 150 6.04 7.54 -14.08
CA TYR A 150 5.53 8.17 -12.86
C TYR A 150 4.20 7.62 -12.35
N TYR A 151 3.30 7.14 -13.23
CA TYR A 151 1.95 6.67 -12.87
C TYR A 151 1.75 5.16 -13.05
N SER A 152 2.85 4.43 -13.19
CA SER A 152 2.87 2.97 -13.38
C SER A 152 2.63 2.19 -12.08
N GLY A 153 2.73 2.86 -10.92
CA GLY A 153 2.81 2.23 -9.60
C GLY A 153 4.21 1.74 -9.21
N LYS A 154 5.23 1.97 -10.05
CA LYS A 154 6.61 1.49 -9.79
C LYS A 154 7.55 2.58 -9.32
N ARG A 155 7.37 3.81 -9.79
CA ARG A 155 8.26 4.92 -9.44
C ARG A 155 7.94 5.48 -8.07
N LEU A 156 8.98 5.63 -7.25
CA LEU A 156 8.89 6.27 -5.94
C LEU A 156 8.94 7.80 -6.08
N TRP A 157 7.94 8.47 -5.53
CA TRP A 157 7.84 9.92 -5.41
C TRP A 157 8.23 10.30 -3.99
N HIS A 158 9.18 11.21 -3.83
CA HIS A 158 9.55 11.70 -2.51
C HIS A 158 8.60 12.82 -2.08
N LEU A 159 7.90 12.63 -0.96
CA LEU A 159 6.92 13.57 -0.43
C LEU A 159 7.37 14.08 0.94
N ASN A 160 8.06 15.22 0.94
CA ASN A 160 8.44 15.91 2.17
C ASN A 160 7.22 16.54 2.86
N PRO A 161 7.28 16.79 4.18
CA PRO A 161 6.21 17.47 4.90
C PRO A 161 5.83 18.81 4.26
N SER A 162 4.54 19.11 4.20
CA SER A 162 3.99 20.36 3.65
C SER A 162 4.35 20.64 2.18
N HIS A 163 4.77 19.62 1.43
CA HIS A 163 5.04 19.73 0.01
C HIS A 163 3.87 19.23 -0.83
N THR A 164 3.62 19.95 -1.93
CA THR A 164 2.70 19.56 -2.99
C THR A 164 3.48 19.33 -4.27
N THR A 165 3.24 18.19 -4.90
CA THR A 165 3.79 17.84 -6.22
C THR A 165 2.66 17.85 -7.23
N SER A 166 2.81 18.65 -8.27
CA SER A 166 1.88 18.73 -9.41
C SER A 166 2.51 18.10 -10.64
N GLY A 167 1.86 17.08 -11.16
CA GLY A 167 2.22 16.40 -12.40
C GLY A 167 1.05 16.32 -13.35
N HIS A 168 1.26 15.65 -14.48
CA HIS A 168 0.21 15.33 -15.42
C HIS A 168 0.56 14.06 -16.20
N PHE A 169 -0.43 13.46 -16.84
CA PHE A 169 -0.28 12.36 -17.79
C PHE A 169 -1.25 12.55 -18.95
N SER A 170 -0.96 11.91 -20.07
CA SER A 170 -1.84 11.93 -21.24
C SER A 170 -2.64 10.64 -21.37
N LEU A 171 -3.93 10.79 -21.61
CA LEU A 171 -4.78 9.71 -22.12
C LEU A 171 -4.40 9.42 -23.59
N PRO A 172 -4.82 8.26 -24.16
CA PRO A 172 -4.72 8.04 -25.59
C PRO A 172 -5.42 9.15 -26.40
N ASP A 173 -4.89 9.48 -27.57
CA ASP A 173 -5.44 10.56 -28.43
C ASP A 173 -6.90 10.34 -28.82
N SER A 174 -7.40 9.11 -28.79
CA SER A 174 -8.81 8.78 -29.00
C SER A 174 -9.76 9.48 -28.01
N PHE A 175 -9.24 9.93 -26.87
CA PHE A 175 -10.02 10.62 -25.84
C PHE A 175 -10.20 12.12 -26.07
N LYS A 176 -9.53 12.73 -27.06
CA LYS A 176 -9.66 14.16 -27.38
C LYS A 176 -11.10 14.60 -27.64
N ASN A 177 -11.86 13.75 -28.33
CA ASN A 177 -13.26 14.02 -28.72
C ASN A 177 -14.23 12.97 -28.15
N TYR A 178 -13.83 12.28 -27.08
CA TYR A 178 -14.64 11.19 -26.53
C TYR A 178 -15.82 11.75 -25.75
N SER A 179 -17.02 11.29 -26.10
CA SER A 179 -18.29 11.81 -25.58
C SER A 179 -18.91 10.92 -24.50
N GLU A 180 -18.41 9.71 -24.29
CA GLU A 180 -18.92 8.81 -23.26
C GLU A 180 -18.21 9.00 -21.90
N LYS A 181 -18.71 8.32 -20.87
CA LYS A 181 -18.16 8.38 -19.51
C LYS A 181 -16.71 7.84 -19.48
N ILE A 182 -15.79 8.66 -18.99
CA ILE A 182 -14.40 8.27 -18.73
C ILE A 182 -14.22 8.15 -17.21
N THR A 183 -13.76 6.99 -16.75
CA THR A 183 -13.42 6.78 -15.33
C THR A 183 -11.98 6.32 -15.18
N LEU A 184 -11.25 6.98 -14.29
CA LEU A 184 -9.92 6.61 -13.85
C LEU A 184 -9.99 5.90 -12.51
N LYS A 185 -9.18 4.88 -12.33
CA LYS A 185 -8.88 4.22 -11.06
C LYS A 185 -7.49 4.64 -10.61
N VAL A 186 -7.41 5.25 -9.44
CA VAL A 186 -6.17 5.71 -8.81
C VAL A 186 -5.86 4.82 -7.61
N ASN A 187 -4.63 4.32 -7.55
CA ASN A 187 -4.11 3.57 -6.40
C ASN A 187 -2.87 4.30 -5.91
N VAL A 188 -2.85 4.68 -4.64
CA VAL A 188 -1.71 5.30 -3.99
C VAL A 188 -1.21 4.39 -2.88
N SER A 189 0.08 4.08 -2.89
CA SER A 189 0.75 3.37 -1.80
C SER A 189 1.80 4.26 -1.18
N ILE A 190 1.94 4.22 0.13
CA ILE A 190 2.84 5.09 0.90
C ILE A 190 3.88 4.21 1.59
N GLU A 191 5.15 4.48 1.37
CA GLU A 191 6.27 3.85 2.06
C GLU A 191 6.73 4.74 3.21
N ASP A 192 6.67 4.19 4.43
CA ASP A 192 7.05 4.90 5.66
C ASP A 192 8.58 4.87 5.93
N GLN A 193 8.98 5.39 7.08
CA GLN A 193 10.39 5.47 7.51
C GLN A 193 11.06 4.10 7.70
N TYR A 194 10.29 3.04 7.88
CA TYR A 194 10.77 1.66 8.02
C TYR A 194 10.64 0.86 6.73
N GLU A 195 10.42 1.55 5.60
CA GLU A 195 10.18 0.93 4.29
C GLU A 195 8.99 -0.05 4.32
N ARG A 196 7.99 0.16 5.20
CA ARG A 196 6.72 -0.56 5.14
C ARG A 196 5.80 0.16 4.17
N VAL A 197 5.14 -0.62 3.30
CA VAL A 197 4.18 -0.09 2.35
C VAL A 197 2.77 -0.15 2.94
N HIS A 198 2.10 1.00 2.96
CA HIS A 198 0.72 1.21 3.37
C HIS A 198 -0.11 1.45 2.12
N HIS A 199 -1.19 0.68 1.94
CA HIS A 199 -2.02 0.76 0.75
C HIS A 199 -3.33 1.49 1.05
N ASN A 200 -3.56 2.63 0.41
CA ASN A 200 -4.88 3.24 0.41
C ASN A 200 -5.84 2.40 -0.43
N LEU A 201 -7.12 2.41 -0.06
CA LEU A 201 -8.15 1.85 -0.92
C LEU A 201 -8.16 2.60 -2.27
N PRO A 202 -8.29 1.89 -3.40
CA PRO A 202 -8.37 2.54 -4.70
C PRO A 202 -9.63 3.41 -4.80
N VAL A 203 -9.50 4.56 -5.45
CA VAL A 203 -10.61 5.50 -5.69
C VAL A 203 -10.80 5.78 -7.17
N GLY A 204 -11.99 6.25 -7.52
CA GLY A 204 -12.36 6.63 -8.87
C GLY A 204 -12.28 8.11 -9.15
N TYR A 205 -12.02 8.48 -10.40
CA TYR A 205 -12.25 9.83 -10.91
C TYR A 205 -13.00 9.75 -12.22
N THR A 206 -14.22 10.29 -12.25
CA THR A 206 -15.04 10.34 -13.45
C THR A 206 -14.95 11.73 -14.07
N TYR A 207 -14.70 11.79 -15.38
CA TYR A 207 -14.62 13.04 -16.13
C TYR A 207 -16.02 13.65 -16.32
N LEU A 208 -16.13 14.95 -16.09
CA LEU A 208 -17.33 15.75 -16.29
C LEU A 208 -17.09 16.74 -17.44
N PRO A 209 -17.58 16.47 -18.65
CA PRO A 209 -17.36 17.35 -19.81
C PRO A 209 -17.87 18.78 -19.62
N ALA A 210 -18.99 18.95 -18.89
CA ALA A 210 -19.58 20.26 -18.65
C ALA A 210 -18.67 21.19 -17.84
N ASP A 211 -17.91 20.64 -16.90
CA ASP A 211 -17.03 21.39 -16.01
C ASP A 211 -15.57 21.38 -16.49
N ASN A 212 -15.26 20.58 -17.53
CA ASN A 212 -13.90 20.23 -17.95
C ASN A 212 -13.04 19.84 -16.72
N ASP A 213 -13.53 18.92 -15.88
CA ASP A 213 -12.83 18.50 -14.67
C ASP A 213 -13.25 17.09 -14.22
N TRP A 214 -12.69 16.63 -13.10
CA TRP A 214 -12.88 15.27 -12.59
C TRP A 214 -13.60 15.26 -11.25
N PHE A 215 -14.56 14.35 -11.11
CA PHE A 215 -15.28 14.09 -9.86
C PHE A 215 -14.77 12.81 -9.19
N LEU A 216 -14.46 12.90 -7.89
CA LEU A 216 -14.01 11.78 -7.07
C LEU A 216 -15.17 10.81 -6.78
N GLU A 217 -15.05 9.56 -7.22
CA GLU A 217 -15.94 8.46 -6.87
C GLU A 217 -15.29 7.60 -5.77
N PRO A 218 -16.03 7.25 -4.70
CA PRO A 218 -15.47 6.47 -3.59
C PRO A 218 -15.13 5.02 -3.96
N SER A 219 -15.55 4.53 -5.13
CA SER A 219 -15.34 3.15 -5.58
C SER A 219 -15.17 3.06 -7.10
N VAL A 220 -14.25 2.19 -7.55
CA VAL A 220 -14.07 1.74 -8.96
C VAL A 220 -13.62 0.30 -9.04
#